data_AF-A0A0C3ICM1-F1
#
_entry.id   AF-A0A0C3ICM1-F1
#
_cell.length_a   1.000
_cell.length_b   1.000
_cell.length_c   1.000
_cell.angle_alpha   90.00
_cell.angle_beta   90.00
_cell.angle_gamma   90.00
#
_symmetry.space_group_name_H-M   'P 1'
#
loop_
_entity.id
_entity.type
_entity.pdbx_description
1 polymer ?
#
loop_
_entity_poly.entity_id
_entity_poly.type
_entity_poly.pdbx_seq_one_letter_code
_entity_poly.pdbx_strand_id
1 'polypeptide(L)' 'MLWETLERVNRLRQQALANSEFVQSAKEHEQALEEQEYHYQPKKTRTAKDKKKSLADIYKDSEFGVDARH' A
#
# COMPACT_ATOMS: atom_id res chain seq x y z
N MET A 1 -21.38 13.61 13.76
CA MET A 1 -20.48 12.61 13.14
C MET A 1 -19.62 13.12 11.98
N LEU A 2 -20.13 13.71 10.87
CA LEU A 2 -19.26 14.17 9.76
C LEU A 2 -18.41 15.41 10.14
N TRP A 3 -19.02 16.39 10.79
CA TRP A 3 -18.34 17.62 11.21
C TRP A 3 -17.24 17.37 12.25
N GLU A 4 -17.51 16.51 13.23
CA GLU A 4 -16.51 16.06 14.21
C GLU A 4 -15.31 15.37 13.54
N THR A 5 -15.53 14.56 12.50
CA THR A 5 -14.42 13.94 11.76
C THR A 5 -13.59 14.97 11.00
N LEU A 6 -14.23 15.99 10.42
CA LEU A 6 -13.54 17.04 9.67
C LEU A 6 -12.68 17.92 10.58
N GLU A 7 -13.20 18.30 11.75
CA GLU A 7 -12.43 19.03 12.75
C GLU A 7 -11.23 18.23 13.26
N ARG A 8 -11.44 16.94 13.56
CA ARG A 8 -10.36 16.06 14.02
C ARG A 8 -9.25 15.95 12.97
N VAL A 9 -9.61 15.78 11.69
CA VAL A 9 -8.65 15.73 10.58
C VAL A 9 -7.90 17.05 10.45
N ASN A 10 -8.58 18.19 10.57
CA ASN A 10 -7.92 19.50 10.50
C ASN A 10 -6.92 19.71 11.65
N ARG A 11 -7.25 19.29 12.87
CA ARG A 11 -6.31 19.34 14.01
C ARG A 11 -5.07 18.48 13.77
N LEU A 12 -5.26 17.25 13.29
CA LEU A 12 -4.16 16.35 12.96
C LEU A 12 -3.27 16.92 11.83
N ARG A 13 -3.88 17.55 10.82
CA ARG A 13 -3.14 18.23 9.75
C ARG A 13 -2.27 19.35 10.30
N GLN A 14 -2.82 20.20 11.17
CA GLN A 14 -2.07 21.30 11.78
C GLN A 14 -0.91 20.78 12.63
N GLN A 15 -1.13 19.71 13.40
CA GLN A 15 -0.07 19.05 14.18
C GLN A 15 1.03 18.47 13.29
N ALA A 16 0.66 17.83 12.18
CA ALA A 16 1.61 17.28 11.23
C ALA A 16 2.43 18.37 10.52
N LEU A 17 1.80 19.50 10.15
CA LEU A 17 2.50 20.64 9.54
C LEU A 17 3.42 21.38 10.52
N ALA A 18 3.14 21.33 11.82
CA ALA A 18 4.00 21.90 12.84
C ALA A 18 5.27 21.05 13.10
N ASN A 19 5.28 19.78 12.68
CA ASN A 19 6.44 18.91 12.79
C ASN A 19 7.31 19.00 11.51
N SER A 20 8.52 19.55 11.66
CA SER A 20 9.46 19.71 10.55
C SER A 20 9.95 18.38 9.96
N GLU A 21 10.13 17.34 10.77
CA GLU A 21 10.56 16.02 10.31
C GLU A 21 9.50 15.38 9.42
N PHE A 22 8.22 15.52 9.80
CA PHE A 22 7.10 15.03 9.00
C PHE A 22 7.06 15.74 7.63
N VAL A 23 7.20 17.06 7.60
CA VAL A 23 7.19 17.83 6.34
C VAL A 23 8.37 17.45 5.44
N GLN A 24 9.56 17.24 5.99
CA GLN A 24 10.73 16.80 5.23
C GLN A 24 10.51 15.40 4.66
N SER A 25 10.10 14.44 5.50
CA SER A 25 9.82 13.07 5.05
C SER A 25 8.74 13.01 3.98
N ALA A 26 7.71 13.87 4.07
CA ALA A 26 6.65 13.95 3.07
C ALA A 26 7.17 14.46 1.72
N LYS A 27 8.09 15.43 1.72
CA LYS A 27 8.74 15.94 0.49
C LYS A 27 9.67 14.91 -0.13
N GLU A 28 10.47 14.22 0.66
CA GLU A 28 11.33 13.13 0.18
C GLU A 28 10.50 12.00 -0.44
N HIS A 29 9.37 11.67 0.18
CA HIS A 29 8.43 10.69 -0.36
C HIS A 29 7.76 11.15 -1.66
N GLU A 30 7.36 12.42 -1.76
CA GLU A 30 6.85 13.02 -3.00
C GLU A 30 7.88 12.89 -4.13
N GLN A 31 9.14 13.25 -3.87
CA GLN A 31 10.24 13.10 -4.84
C GLN A 31 10.45 11.64 -5.24
N ALA A 32 10.41 10.71 -4.28
CA ALA A 32 10.56 9.29 -4.56
C ALA A 32 9.44 8.74 -5.46
N LEU A 33 8.21 9.23 -5.30
CA LEU A 33 7.09 8.87 -6.18
C LEU A 33 7.28 9.46 -7.58
N GLU A 34 7.70 10.72 -7.71
CA GLU A 34 7.97 11.34 -9.01
C GLU A 34 9.10 10.62 -9.76
N GLU A 35 10.19 10.27 -9.07
CA GLU A 35 11.28 9.46 -9.62
C GLU A 35 10.79 8.07 -10.01
N GLN A 36 9.96 7.43 -9.18
CA GLN A 36 9.36 6.15 -9.50
C GLN A 36 8.47 6.25 -10.74
N GLU A 37 7.60 7.25 -10.86
CA GLU A 37 6.74 7.43 -12.03
C GLU A 37 7.56 7.72 -13.30
N TYR A 38 8.60 8.54 -13.20
CA TYR A 38 9.50 8.85 -14.32
C TYR A 38 10.29 7.63 -14.79
N HIS A 39 10.76 6.79 -13.86
CA HIS A 39 11.53 5.57 -14.15
C HIS A 39 10.67 4.31 -14.32
N TYR A 40 9.36 4.39 -14.05
CA TYR A 40 8.42 3.31 -14.31
C TYR A 40 8.11 3.23 -15.80
N GLN A 41 9.10 2.76 -16.56
CA GLN A 41 8.83 2.00 -17.76
C GLN A 41 8.28 0.66 -17.27
N PRO A 42 6.99 0.32 -17.45
CA PRO A 42 6.56 -1.05 -17.24
C PRO A 42 7.39 -1.87 -18.21
N LYS A 43 8.39 -2.58 -17.67
CA LYS A 43 9.14 -3.57 -18.45
C LYS A 43 8.07 -4.53 -18.93
N LYS A 44 7.63 -4.37 -20.19
CA LYS A 44 6.86 -5.37 -20.91
C LYS A 44 7.82 -6.55 -21.01
N THR A 45 7.85 -7.38 -19.97
CA THR A 45 8.53 -8.65 -19.95
C THR A 45 7.82 -9.51 -20.98
N ARG A 46 8.25 -9.35 -22.23
CA ARG A 46 8.06 -10.32 -23.29
C ARG A 46 8.92 -11.53 -22.94
N THR A 47 8.44 -12.34 -22.01
CA THR A 47 8.98 -13.68 -21.80
C THR A 47 7.82 -14.62 -21.64
N ALA A 48 7.91 -15.71 -22.39
CA ALA A 48 6.85 -16.63 -22.74
C ALA A 48 6.07 -17.17 -21.54
N LYS A 49 4.89 -17.72 -21.86
CA LYS A 49 3.96 -18.45 -21.00
C LYS A 49 4.65 -19.49 -20.10
N ASP A 50 5.26 -19.09 -19.00
CA ASP A 50 5.36 -19.93 -17.82
C ASP A 50 4.26 -19.48 -16.88
N LYS A 51 3.15 -20.23 -16.91
CA LYS A 51 2.07 -20.10 -15.94
C LYS A 51 2.64 -20.48 -14.57
N LYS A 52 3.23 -19.50 -13.88
CA LYS A 52 3.52 -19.61 -12.45
C LYS A 52 2.19 -19.95 -11.77
N LYS A 53 2.12 -21.10 -11.11
CA LYS A 53 0.93 -21.52 -10.38
C LYS A 53 0.50 -20.39 -9.47
N SER A 54 -0.77 -19.97 -9.55
CA SER A 54 -1.28 -18.92 -8.67
C SER A 54 -1.14 -19.39 -7.22
N LEU A 55 -0.97 -18.47 -6.27
CA LEU A 55 -1.02 -18.81 -4.85
C LEU A 55 -2.32 -19.58 -4.53
N ALA A 56 -3.43 -19.21 -5.17
CA ALA A 56 -4.70 -19.93 -5.06
C ALA A 56 -4.62 -21.39 -5.55
N ASP A 57 -3.79 -21.69 -6.55
CA ASP A 57 -3.57 -23.06 -7.02
C ASP A 57 -2.65 -23.86 -6.11
N ILE A 58 -1.79 -23.20 -5.31
CA ILE A 58 -0.91 -23.84 -4.32
C ILE A 58 -1.71 -24.23 -3.07
N TYR A 59 -2.68 -23.41 -2.66
CA TYR A 59 -3.50 -23.65 -1.47
C TYR A 59 -4.82 -24.41 -1.75
N LYS A 60 -4.99 -24.96 -2.96
CA LYS A 60 -6.19 -25.77 -3.31
C LYS A 60 -6.28 -27.06 -2.50
N ASP A 61 -5.15 -27.68 -2.22
CA ASP A 61 -5.07 -28.99 -1.55
C ASP A 61 -4.76 -28.85 -0.05
N SER A 62 -4.64 -27.63 0.46
CA SER A 62 -4.49 -27.39 1.89
C SER A 62 -5.87 -27.32 2.55
N GLU A 63 -6.24 -28.42 3.22
CA GLU A 63 -7.35 -28.44 4.17
C GLU A 63 -7.03 -27.52 5.34
N PHE A 64 -7.61 -26.32 5.35
CA PHE A 64 -7.70 -25.54 6.57
C PHE A 64 -8.68 -26.27 7.48
N GLY A 65 -8.12 -27.06 8.40
CA GLY A 65 -8.89 -27.76 9.41
C GLY A 65 -9.91 -26.81 10.03
N VAL A 66 -11.18 -27.06 9.75
CA VAL A 66 -12.27 -26.44 10.49
C VAL A 66 -12.14 -27.03 11.88
N ASP A 67 -11.45 -26.32 12.77
CA ASP A 67 -11.51 -26.57 14.19
C ASP A 67 -12.97 -26.35 14.58
N ALA A 68 -13.77 -27.40 14.43
CA ALA A 68 -15.06 -27.59 15.05
C ALA A 68 -14.80 -27.66 16.54
N ARG A 69 -14.73 -26.50 17.19
CA ARG A 69 -14.75 -26.39 18.63
C ARG A 69 -16.18 -26.17 19.08
N HIS A 70 -16.69 -27.26 19.65
CA HIS A 70 -17.82 -27.37 20.57
C HIS A 70 -17.91 -26.21 21.57
#